data_AF-A0A2U2BZD7-F1
#
_entry.id   AF-A0A2U2BZD7-F1
#
_cell.length_a   1.000
_cell.length_b   1.000
_cell.length_c   1.000
_cell.angle_alpha   90.00
_cell.angle_beta   90.00
_cell.angle_gamma   90.00
#
_symmetry.space_group_name_H-M   'P 1'
#
loop_
_entity.id
_entity.type
_entity.pdbx_description
1 polymer ?
#
loop_
_entity_poly.entity_id
_entity_poly.type
_entity_poly.pdbx_seq_one_letter_code
_entity_poly.pdbx_strand_id
1 'polypeptide(L)'
;MEELKYIIEQQNINDLNNLRIELYYGTLNDYRNILDKFRNVRFFHVIGYEMDFQARNNIENKMDFYNIEIDKNINSELLQRNIRASHHFLNFLNEDLKFSMEKLYEITLSCTDYRKLDKGQKNFLKDSYVKARYMHLLCTTQLYKNFLNKSIDYLSDIKLEMKFWIFGPCSLLVYLYM
;
A
#
# COMPACT_ATOMS: atom_id res chain seq x y z
N MET A 1 -28.72 -10.80 21.23
CA MET A 1 -28.34 -9.56 20.51
C MET A 1 -26.86 -9.29 20.58
N GLU A 2 -26.24 -9.34 21.77
CA GLU A 2 -24.80 -9.09 21.93
C GLU A 2 -23.93 -10.14 21.23
N GLU A 3 -24.30 -11.42 21.30
CA GLU A 3 -23.60 -12.50 20.60
C GLU A 3 -23.65 -12.35 19.07
N LEU A 4 -24.82 -11.98 18.52
CA LEU A 4 -24.97 -11.72 17.08
C LEU A 4 -24.13 -10.51 16.64
N LYS A 5 -24.08 -9.44 17.46
CA LYS A 5 -23.24 -8.27 17.20
C LYS A 5 -21.76 -8.66 17.18
N TYR A 6 -21.31 -9.41 18.17
CA TYR A 6 -19.94 -9.91 18.26
C TYR A 6 -19.55 -10.74 17.03
N ILE A 7 -20.43 -11.64 16.57
CA ILE A 7 -20.20 -12.45 15.35
C ILE A 7 -20.01 -11.55 14.12
N ILE A 8 -20.86 -10.53 13.93
CA ILE A 8 -20.74 -9.57 12.82
C ILE A 8 -19.42 -8.80 12.89
N GLU A 9 -19.00 -8.39 14.08
CA GLU A 9 -17.78 -7.63 14.31
C GLU A 9 -16.52 -8.45 14.00
N GLN A 10 -16.54 -9.75 14.32
CA GLN A 10 -15.52 -10.72 13.91
C GLN A 10 -15.53 -10.97 12.39
N GLN A 11 -16.70 -11.03 11.77
CA GLN A 11 -16.77 -11.20 10.32
C GLN A 11 -16.15 -10.00 9.59
N ASN A 12 -16.41 -8.77 10.03
CA ASN A 12 -15.86 -7.56 9.40
C ASN A 12 -14.31 -7.54 9.40
N ILE A 13 -13.67 -7.99 10.48
CA ILE A 13 -12.20 -8.03 10.54
C ILE A 13 -11.64 -9.15 9.65
N ASN A 14 -12.32 -10.30 9.60
CA ASN A 14 -11.93 -11.42 8.73
C ASN A 14 -12.04 -11.02 7.26
N ASP A 15 -13.15 -10.38 6.87
CA ASP A 15 -13.35 -9.88 5.50
C ASP A 15 -12.28 -8.85 5.12
N LEU A 16 -11.96 -7.92 6.02
CA LEU A 16 -10.87 -6.96 5.80
C LEU A 16 -9.51 -7.65 5.64
N ASN A 17 -9.20 -8.66 6.46
CA ASN A 17 -7.93 -9.38 6.37
C ASN A 17 -7.82 -10.18 5.06
N ASN A 18 -8.90 -10.85 4.65
CA ASN A 18 -8.96 -11.55 3.37
C ASN A 18 -8.72 -10.58 2.20
N LEU A 19 -9.38 -9.41 2.22
CA LEU A 19 -9.15 -8.37 1.22
C LEU A 19 -7.71 -7.87 1.22
N ARG A 20 -7.10 -7.64 2.39
CA ARG A 20 -5.69 -7.22 2.50
C ARG A 20 -4.73 -8.25 1.87
N ILE A 21 -4.97 -9.54 2.08
CA ILE A 21 -4.18 -10.63 1.48
C ILE A 21 -4.33 -10.60 -0.04
N GLU A 22 -5.57 -10.60 -0.53
CA GLU A 22 -5.88 -10.61 -1.96
C GLU A 22 -5.21 -9.43 -2.68
N LEU A 23 -5.37 -8.22 -2.15
CA LEU A 23 -4.82 -7.01 -2.77
C LEU A 23 -3.29 -6.96 -2.71
N TYR A 24 -2.69 -7.49 -1.64
CA TYR A 24 -1.24 -7.53 -1.50
C TYR A 24 -0.58 -8.47 -2.51
N TYR A 25 -1.09 -9.70 -2.64
CA TYR A 25 -0.53 -10.70 -3.53
C TYR A 25 -1.04 -10.60 -4.98
N GLY A 26 -2.19 -9.97 -5.20
CA GLY A 26 -2.74 -9.67 -6.52
C GLY A 26 -2.34 -8.29 -6.99
N THR A 27 -3.23 -7.31 -6.82
CA THR A 27 -3.13 -5.96 -7.42
C THR A 27 -1.79 -5.26 -7.14
N LEU A 28 -1.26 -5.34 -5.91
CA LEU A 28 0.03 -4.71 -5.59
C LEU A 28 1.20 -5.41 -6.25
N ASN A 29 1.17 -6.74 -6.36
CA ASN A 29 2.20 -7.51 -7.05
C ASN A 29 2.19 -7.20 -8.56
N ASP A 30 1.01 -7.15 -9.18
CA ASP A 30 0.86 -6.78 -10.58
C ASP A 30 1.36 -5.35 -10.86
N TYR A 31 1.02 -4.42 -9.96
CA TYR A 31 1.50 -3.04 -10.07
C TYR A 31 3.03 -2.94 -9.97
N ARG A 32 3.65 -3.69 -9.05
CA ARG A 32 5.12 -3.76 -8.92
C ARG A 32 5.76 -4.30 -10.19
N ASN A 33 5.20 -5.38 -10.76
CA ASN A 33 5.68 -5.96 -12.01
C ASN A 33 5.64 -4.97 -13.18
N ILE A 34 4.63 -4.07 -13.22
CA ILE A 34 4.57 -3.00 -14.22
C ILE A 34 5.62 -1.92 -13.92
N LEU A 35 5.74 -1.49 -12.65
CA LEU A 35 6.72 -0.48 -12.26
C LEU A 35 8.15 -0.90 -12.55
N ASP A 36 8.50 -2.17 -12.36
CA ASP A 36 9.84 -2.72 -12.61
C ASP A 36 10.25 -2.65 -14.09
N LYS A 37 9.28 -2.46 -15.01
CA LYS A 37 9.58 -2.17 -16.42
C LYS A 37 10.14 -0.78 -16.63
N PHE A 38 9.90 0.16 -15.71
CA PHE A 38 10.46 1.51 -15.79
C PHE A 38 11.86 1.57 -15.18
N ARG A 39 12.86 1.86 -16.01
CA ARG A 39 14.20 2.22 -15.55
C ARG A 39 14.13 3.48 -14.71
N ASN A 40 14.95 3.53 -13.66
CA ASN A 40 15.08 4.66 -12.73
C ASN A 40 13.84 4.90 -11.84
N VAL A 41 12.94 3.93 -11.73
CA VAL A 41 11.85 3.91 -10.75
C VAL A 41 11.97 2.60 -9.97
N ARG A 42 11.69 2.67 -8.67
CA ARG A 42 11.55 1.47 -7.82
C ARG A 42 10.35 1.66 -6.91
N PHE A 43 9.63 0.59 -6.67
CA PHE A 43 8.64 0.57 -5.60
C PHE A 43 9.36 0.43 -4.25
N PHE A 44 9.29 1.44 -3.39
CA PHE A 44 9.96 1.36 -2.10
C PHE A 44 9.11 0.55 -1.10
N HIS A 45 9.78 -0.32 -0.34
CA HIS A 45 9.17 -1.03 0.79
C HIS A 45 9.30 -0.27 2.11
N VAL A 46 10.31 0.60 2.23
CA VAL A 46 10.72 1.22 3.50
C VAL A 46 9.69 2.24 4.03
N ILE A 47 8.87 1.84 5.00
CA ILE A 47 8.30 2.77 6.00
C ILE A 47 9.16 2.59 7.25
N GLY A 48 10.20 3.43 7.41
CA GLY A 48 11.13 3.29 8.53
C GLY A 48 12.00 2.03 8.47
N TYR A 49 13.26 2.17 8.85
CA TYR A 49 14.24 1.07 8.88
C TYR A 49 13.77 -0.12 9.75
N GLU A 50 12.92 0.13 10.76
CA GLU A 50 12.42 -0.88 11.70
C GLU A 50 11.32 -1.78 11.12
N MET A 51 10.44 -1.28 10.24
CA MET A 51 9.43 -2.14 9.61
C MET A 51 9.99 -2.93 8.43
N ASP A 52 11.02 -2.42 7.75
CA ASP A 52 11.65 -3.12 6.62
C ASP A 52 12.47 -4.33 7.11
N PHE A 53 13.05 -4.28 8.32
CA PHE A 53 13.69 -5.45 8.93
C PHE A 53 12.67 -6.54 9.32
N GLN A 54 11.53 -6.16 9.87
CA GLN A 54 10.46 -7.12 10.18
C GLN A 54 9.79 -7.64 8.91
N ALA A 55 9.55 -6.80 7.90
CA ALA A 55 9.00 -7.21 6.62
C ALA A 55 9.97 -8.12 5.87
N ARG A 56 11.28 -7.83 5.83
CA ARG A 56 12.27 -8.71 5.16
C ARG A 56 12.52 -10.02 5.90
N ASN A 57 12.54 -10.03 7.23
CA ASN A 57 12.59 -11.29 7.98
C ASN A 57 11.23 -12.04 7.99
N ASN A 58 10.12 -11.35 7.69
CA ASN A 58 8.80 -11.94 7.38
C ASN A 58 8.51 -12.05 5.87
N ILE A 59 9.53 -11.97 5.00
CA ILE A 59 9.40 -12.37 3.59
C ILE A 59 9.76 -13.85 3.46
N GLU A 60 10.61 -14.39 4.33
CA GLU A 60 10.78 -15.85 4.48
C GLU A 60 9.68 -16.47 5.38
N ASN A 61 9.18 -15.73 6.37
CA ASN A 61 7.94 -16.09 7.08
C ASN A 61 6.77 -15.31 6.49
N LYS A 62 6.09 -15.86 5.48
CA LYS A 62 4.75 -15.43 4.98
C LYS A 62 4.12 -14.44 5.96
N MET A 63 3.98 -13.15 5.60
CA MET A 63 3.32 -12.15 6.45
C MET A 63 2.17 -12.82 7.18
N ASP A 64 2.26 -12.89 8.51
CA ASP A 64 1.36 -13.70 9.34
C ASP A 64 0.00 -12.99 9.42
N PHE A 65 -0.71 -12.93 8.29
CA PHE A 65 -2.11 -12.52 8.20
C PHE A 65 -3.00 -13.47 9.03
N TYR A 66 -2.46 -14.63 9.43
CA TYR A 66 -3.11 -15.65 10.24
C TYR A 66 -2.97 -15.41 11.75
N ASN A 67 -1.99 -14.62 12.20
CA ASN A 67 -1.94 -14.16 13.60
C ASN A 67 -2.83 -12.92 13.75
N ILE A 68 -4.13 -13.13 13.52
CA ILE A 68 -5.17 -12.22 13.95
C ILE A 68 -5.17 -12.33 15.47
N GLU A 69 -4.38 -11.50 16.16
CA GLU A 69 -4.68 -11.22 17.56
C GLU A 69 -6.14 -10.75 17.58
N ILE A 70 -7.01 -11.60 18.11
CA ILE A 70 -8.41 -11.26 18.34
C ILE A 70 -8.37 -10.02 19.22
N ASP A 71 -8.55 -8.85 18.61
CA ASP A 71 -8.38 -7.59 19.28
C ASP A 71 -9.42 -7.56 20.40
N LYS A 72 -8.97 -7.49 21.65
CA LYS A 72 -9.86 -7.52 22.84
C LYS A 72 -10.91 -6.41 22.78
N ASN A 73 -10.74 -5.43 21.89
CA ASN A 73 -11.63 -4.31 21.64
C ASN A 73 -12.45 -4.43 20.34
N ILE A 74 -12.65 -5.61 19.76
CA ILE A 74 -13.40 -5.78 18.50
C ILE A 74 -14.82 -5.18 18.53
N ASN A 75 -15.41 -5.10 19.73
CA ASN A 75 -16.74 -4.51 19.97
C ASN A 75 -16.74 -2.97 20.01
N SER A 76 -15.57 -2.36 19.90
CA SER A 76 -15.43 -0.90 19.86
C SER A 76 -16.07 -0.36 18.59
N GLU A 77 -17.06 0.52 18.74
CA GLU A 77 -17.71 1.18 17.63
C GLU A 77 -16.71 1.94 16.74
N LEU A 78 -15.71 2.60 17.37
CA LEU A 78 -14.66 3.31 16.64
C LEU A 78 -13.80 2.35 15.81
N LEU A 79 -13.43 1.19 16.37
CA LEU A 79 -12.66 0.18 15.64
C LEU A 79 -13.46 -0.36 14.46
N GLN A 80 -14.74 -0.70 14.66
CA GLN A 80 -15.62 -1.16 13.59
C GLN A 80 -15.80 -0.12 12.48
N ARG A 81 -15.89 1.17 12.84
CA ARG A 81 -15.92 2.27 11.86
C ARG A 81 -14.61 2.35 11.07
N ASN A 82 -13.46 2.22 11.73
CA ASN A 82 -12.17 2.22 11.04
C ASN A 82 -12.00 0.99 10.13
N ILE A 83 -12.47 -0.20 10.54
CA ILE A 83 -12.47 -1.42 9.73
C ILE A 83 -13.29 -1.21 8.45
N ARG A 84 -14.55 -0.77 8.58
CA ARG A 84 -15.42 -0.51 7.42
C ARG A 84 -14.84 0.54 6.48
N ALA A 85 -14.33 1.64 7.04
CA ALA A 85 -13.69 2.69 6.24
C ALA A 85 -12.45 2.18 5.49
N SER A 86 -11.62 1.38 6.16
CA SER A 86 -10.43 0.76 5.54
C SER A 86 -10.82 -0.19 4.42
N HIS A 87 -11.87 -1.00 4.63
CA HIS A 87 -12.39 -1.92 3.62
C HIS A 87 -12.90 -1.17 2.38
N HIS A 88 -13.75 -0.16 2.56
CA HIS A 88 -14.23 0.68 1.46
C HIS A 88 -13.08 1.36 0.71
N PHE A 89 -12.10 1.89 1.45
CA PHE A 89 -10.98 2.59 0.85
C PHE A 89 -10.04 1.65 0.07
N LEU A 90 -9.81 0.42 0.57
CA LEU A 90 -9.06 -0.61 -0.15
C LEU A 90 -9.73 -0.98 -1.48
N ASN A 91 -11.05 -1.16 -1.50
CA ASN A 91 -11.79 -1.44 -2.73
C ASN A 91 -11.69 -0.27 -3.73
N PHE A 92 -11.86 0.96 -3.26
CA PHE A 92 -11.67 2.15 -4.08
C PHE A 92 -10.26 2.20 -4.68
N LEU A 93 -9.22 2.01 -3.85
CA LEU A 93 -7.83 1.99 -4.32
C LEU A 93 -7.58 0.86 -5.32
N ASN A 94 -8.22 -0.31 -5.15
CA ASN A 94 -8.09 -1.45 -6.05
C ASN A 94 -8.58 -1.13 -7.46
N GLU A 95 -9.80 -0.60 -7.57
CA GLU A 95 -10.40 -0.22 -8.85
C GLU A 95 -9.57 0.87 -9.54
N ASP A 96 -9.22 1.92 -8.79
CA ASP A 96 -8.41 3.03 -9.29
C ASP A 96 -7.02 2.58 -9.76
N LEU A 97 -6.39 1.64 -9.04
CA LEU A 97 -5.07 1.15 -9.38
C LEU A 97 -5.10 0.21 -10.58
N LYS A 98 -6.15 -0.63 -10.72
CA LYS A 98 -6.37 -1.45 -11.92
C LYS A 98 -6.50 -0.60 -13.18
N PHE A 99 -7.30 0.46 -13.14
CA PHE A 99 -7.38 1.43 -14.24
C PHE A 99 -6.02 2.09 -14.51
N SER A 100 -5.27 2.40 -13.46
CA SER A 100 -3.93 2.99 -13.60
C SER A 100 -2.93 2.03 -14.25
N MET A 101 -3.01 0.74 -13.92
CA MET A 101 -2.12 -0.30 -14.44
C MET A 101 -2.27 -0.50 -15.94
N GLU A 102 -3.50 -0.49 -16.48
CA GLU A 102 -3.75 -0.60 -17.92
C GLU A 102 -2.99 0.49 -18.69
N LYS A 103 -3.16 1.74 -18.27
CA LYS A 103 -2.49 2.89 -18.91
C LYS A 103 -0.98 2.90 -18.68
N LEU A 104 -0.50 2.49 -17.51
CA LEU A 104 0.94 2.37 -17.26
C LEU A 104 1.57 1.29 -18.15
N TYR A 105 0.88 0.16 -18.33
CA TYR A 105 1.32 -0.90 -19.22
C TYR A 105 1.49 -0.37 -20.64
N GLU A 106 0.51 0.37 -21.18
CA GLU A 106 0.62 1.02 -22.49
C GLU A 106 1.81 1.97 -22.58
N ILE A 107 2.05 2.79 -21.54
CA ILE A 107 3.23 3.66 -21.48
C ILE A 107 4.51 2.82 -21.57
N THR A 108 4.62 1.71 -20.83
CA THR A 108 5.82 0.85 -20.86
C THR A 108 6.12 0.26 -22.24
N LEU A 109 5.11 0.06 -23.10
CA LEU A 109 5.31 -0.42 -24.47
C LEU A 109 6.00 0.63 -25.36
N SER A 110 5.79 1.91 -25.07
CA SER A 110 6.37 3.03 -25.82
C SER A 110 7.67 3.57 -25.22
N CYS A 111 7.76 3.61 -23.88
CA CYS A 111 8.89 4.17 -23.16
C CYS A 111 9.08 3.50 -21.81
N THR A 112 10.25 2.89 -21.63
CA THR A 112 10.66 2.26 -20.36
C THR A 112 11.61 3.13 -19.55
N ASP A 113 12.04 4.30 -20.04
CA ASP A 113 12.90 5.21 -19.28
C ASP A 113 12.09 6.35 -18.68
N TYR A 114 11.91 6.33 -17.36
CA TYR A 114 11.15 7.35 -16.64
C TYR A 114 11.59 8.79 -16.97
N ARG A 115 12.87 9.01 -17.21
CA ARG A 115 13.40 10.36 -17.49
C ARG A 115 12.87 10.92 -18.79
N LYS A 116 12.57 10.06 -19.76
CA LYS A 116 12.08 10.42 -21.09
C LYS A 116 10.56 10.57 -21.17
N LEU A 117 9.83 10.14 -20.14
CA LEU A 117 8.40 10.36 -20.05
C LEU A 117 8.08 11.85 -20.05
N ASP A 118 6.98 12.22 -20.70
CA ASP A 118 6.46 13.57 -20.64
C ASP A 118 5.93 13.91 -19.24
N LYS A 119 5.61 15.19 -19.01
CA LYS A 119 5.14 15.66 -17.70
C LYS A 119 3.84 15.00 -17.25
N GLY A 120 2.91 14.74 -18.18
CA GLY A 120 1.63 14.09 -17.91
C GLY A 120 1.81 12.63 -17.51
N GLN A 121 2.61 11.88 -18.27
CA GLN A 121 2.98 10.49 -17.96
C GLN A 121 3.70 10.38 -16.61
N LYS A 122 4.65 11.29 -16.33
CA LYS A 122 5.35 11.35 -15.04
C LYS A 122 4.39 11.59 -13.89
N ASN A 123 3.45 12.52 -14.02
CA ASN A 123 2.45 12.79 -12.98
C ASN A 123 1.51 11.59 -12.79
N PHE A 124 1.09 10.95 -13.87
CA PHE A 124 0.25 9.75 -13.80
C PHE A 124 0.93 8.60 -13.04
N LEU A 125 2.22 8.34 -13.34
CA LEU A 125 3.01 7.36 -12.61
C LEU A 125 3.15 7.74 -11.13
N LYS A 126 3.37 9.01 -10.80
CA LYS A 126 3.41 9.48 -9.41
C LYS A 126 2.09 9.23 -8.69
N ASP A 127 0.96 9.61 -9.29
CA ASP A 127 -0.34 9.49 -8.66
C ASP A 127 -0.70 8.01 -8.40
N SER A 128 -0.43 7.14 -9.38
CA SER A 128 -0.59 5.68 -9.18
C SER A 128 0.32 5.13 -8.09
N TYR A 129 1.57 5.64 -7.98
CA TYR A 129 2.49 5.23 -6.92
C TYR A 129 1.95 5.58 -5.54
N VAL A 130 1.41 6.79 -5.36
CA VAL A 130 0.78 7.20 -4.08
C VAL A 130 -0.30 6.20 -3.69
N LYS A 131 -1.19 5.85 -4.64
CA LYS A 131 -2.29 4.92 -4.41
C LYS A 131 -1.80 3.53 -4.02
N ALA A 132 -0.85 2.98 -4.77
CA ALA A 132 -0.25 1.69 -4.49
C ALA A 132 0.47 1.68 -3.13
N ARG A 133 1.19 2.75 -2.79
CA ARG A 133 1.89 2.87 -1.50
C ARG A 133 0.92 2.95 -0.33
N TYR A 134 -0.19 3.64 -0.51
CA TYR A 134 -1.26 3.70 0.49
C TYR A 134 -1.90 2.33 0.71
N MET A 135 -2.25 1.64 -0.37
CA MET A 135 -2.79 0.28 -0.31
C MET A 135 -1.80 -0.65 0.38
N HIS A 136 -0.51 -0.54 0.07
CA HIS A 136 0.55 -1.31 0.71
C HIS A 136 0.56 -1.10 2.23
N LEU A 137 0.50 0.15 2.69
CA LEU A 137 0.43 0.47 4.11
C LEU A 137 -0.78 -0.17 4.81
N LEU A 138 -1.96 -0.07 4.21
CA LEU A 138 -3.18 -0.70 4.73
C LEU A 138 -3.11 -2.23 4.75
N CYS A 139 -2.44 -2.84 3.76
CA CYS A 139 -2.28 -4.29 3.71
C CYS A 139 -1.25 -4.79 4.73
N THR A 140 -0.19 -4.03 5.01
CA THR A 140 0.99 -4.52 5.76
C THR A 140 1.08 -4.05 7.20
N THR A 141 0.22 -3.11 7.63
CA THR A 141 0.25 -2.53 8.97
C THR A 141 -1.11 -2.61 9.67
N GLN A 142 -1.14 -2.25 10.96
CA GLN A 142 -2.39 -2.12 11.73
C GLN A 142 -3.07 -0.76 11.53
N LEU A 143 -2.79 -0.05 10.43
CA LEU A 143 -3.36 1.26 10.13
C LEU A 143 -4.89 1.26 10.16
N TYR A 144 -5.53 0.14 9.84
CA TYR A 144 -6.98 -0.04 9.94
C TYR A 144 -7.53 0.21 11.35
N LYS A 145 -6.72 0.12 12.42
CA LYS A 145 -7.18 0.38 13.79
C LYS A 145 -7.48 1.86 14.03
N ASN A 146 -6.77 2.76 13.33
CA ASN A 146 -6.81 4.21 13.52
C ASN A 146 -7.05 4.98 12.19
N PHE A 147 -7.59 4.31 11.17
CA PHE A 147 -7.66 4.81 9.80
C PHE A 147 -8.27 6.21 9.69
N LEU A 148 -9.43 6.45 10.29
CA LEU A 148 -10.12 7.74 10.18
C LEU A 148 -9.32 8.91 10.79
N ASN A 149 -8.49 8.63 11.79
CA ASN A 149 -7.69 9.66 12.47
C ASN A 149 -6.33 9.90 11.81
N LYS A 150 -5.78 8.90 11.14
CA LYS A 150 -4.40 8.92 10.63
C LYS A 150 -4.29 8.96 9.12
N SER A 151 -5.40 8.86 8.39
CA SER A 151 -5.36 8.69 6.93
C SER A 151 -4.65 9.83 6.19
N ILE A 152 -4.79 11.07 6.67
CA ILE A 152 -4.15 12.27 6.11
C ILE A 152 -2.65 12.32 6.43
N ASP A 153 -2.25 11.91 7.64
CA ASP A 153 -0.85 11.86 8.07
C ASP A 153 -0.07 10.92 7.14
N TYR A 154 -0.58 9.71 6.92
CA TYR A 154 0.06 8.73 6.04
C TYR A 154 0.13 9.20 4.57
N LEU A 155 -0.88 9.92 4.07
CA LEU A 155 -0.80 10.51 2.73
C LEU A 155 0.36 11.52 2.63
N SER A 156 0.57 12.29 3.69
CA SER A 156 1.67 13.26 3.77
C SER A 156 3.02 12.55 3.81
N ASP A 157 3.15 11.49 4.60
CA ASP A 157 4.36 10.67 4.69
C ASP A 157 4.71 10.02 3.35
N ILE A 158 3.73 9.45 2.64
CA ILE A 158 3.93 8.86 1.30
C ILE A 158 4.42 9.94 0.31
N LYS A 159 3.82 11.12 0.33
CA LYS A 159 4.23 12.23 -0.55
C LYS A 159 5.64 12.72 -0.23
N LEU A 160 6.03 12.70 1.04
CA LEU A 160 7.41 12.98 1.46
C LEU A 160 8.36 11.89 0.96
N GLU A 161 8.05 10.61 1.17
CA GLU A 161 8.82 9.46 0.66
C GLU A 161 9.10 9.64 -0.85
N MET A 162 8.07 9.91 -1.65
CA MET A 162 8.23 10.08 -3.10
C MET A 162 9.19 11.21 -3.48
N LYS A 163 9.18 12.33 -2.75
CA LYS A 163 10.09 13.45 -3.02
C LYS A 163 11.54 13.04 -2.85
N PHE A 164 11.84 12.20 -1.86
CA PHE A 164 13.21 11.74 -1.60
C PHE A 164 13.65 10.61 -2.54
N TRP A 165 12.75 9.69 -2.85
CA TRP A 165 13.13 8.38 -3.41
C TRP A 165 12.85 8.21 -4.90
N ILE A 166 11.91 8.98 -5.47
CA ILE A 166 11.60 8.97 -6.92
C ILE A 166 12.12 10.26 -7.61
N PHE A 167 12.24 11.36 -6.86
CA PHE A 167 12.65 12.69 -7.36
C PHE A 167 13.97 13.23 -6.81
N GLY A 168 14.67 12.45 -5.97
CA GLY A 168 16.02 12.80 -5.57
C GLY A 168 16.92 12.93 -6.80
N PRO A 169 17.71 14.01 -6.94
CA PRO A 169 18.76 14.05 -7.95
C PRO A 169 19.62 12.80 -7.76
N CYS A 170 20.03 12.19 -8.86
CA CYS A 170 20.74 10.91 -8.93
C CYS A 170 22.07 10.85 -8.13
N SER A 171 22.42 11.87 -7.36
CA SER A 171 23.63 12.03 -6.55
C SER A 171 23.53 11.44 -5.13
N LEU A 172 22.35 11.14 -4.59
CA LEU A 172 22.21 10.62 -3.22
C LEU A 172 22.20 9.09 -3.11
N LEU A 173 21.95 8.37 -4.21
CA LEU A 173 22.00 6.90 -4.22
C LEU A 173 23.42 6.32 -4.12
N VAL A 174 24.46 7.15 -4.28
CA VAL A 174 25.86 6.73 -4.16
C VAL A 174 26.31 6.67 -2.69
N TYR A 175 25.64 7.36 -1.76
CA TYR A 175 26.11 7.51 -0.37
C TYR A 175 25.48 6.55 0.64
N LEU A 176 24.57 5.66 0.23
CA LEU A 176 23.97 4.64 1.12
C LEU A 176 24.45 3.21 0.81
N TYR A 177 25.39 3.05 -0.13
CA TYR A 177 26.00 1.77 -0.50
C TYR A 177 27.55 1.79 -0.49
N MET A 178 28.16 2.81 0.13
CA MET A 178 29.57 2.80 0.57
C MET A 178 29.60 2.82 2.08
#